data_AF-A0A941DJ53-F1
#
_entry.id   AF-A0A941DJ53-F1
#
_cell.length_a   1.000
_cell.length_b   1.000
_cell.length_c   1.000
_cell.angle_alpha   90.00
_cell.angle_beta   90.00
_cell.angle_gamma   90.00
#
_symmetry.space_group_name_H-M   'P 1'
#
loop_
_entity.id
_entity.type
_entity.pdbx_description
1 polymer ?
#
loop_
_entity_poly.entity_id
_entity_poly.type
_entity_poly.pdbx_seq_one_letter_code
_entity_poly.pdbx_strand_id
1 'polypeptide(L)'
;MSDAQHETLPDDLSGMLPVGMISGGGLAIQALAAVAQRKRGVAGWEAFHYEKVNAGEFEVTGGIAVTIAGVRKFQGAHDTVMVTEDEVMAELRSQHQPAAPLPVMSLLEQDMLASDIGQTSNSHAGQRYLKVVFALPEDEAGRQRLLQAFRLQASFFGATVQACSLHDHHPL
;
A
#
# COMPACT_ATOMS: atom_id res chain seq x y z
N MET A 1 -4.91 20.10 -20.69
CA MET A 1 -5.22 18.66 -20.64
C MET A 1 -3.90 17.98 -20.38
N SER A 2 -3.64 17.63 -19.11
CA SER A 2 -2.34 17.07 -18.70
C SER A 2 -2.50 15.56 -18.67
N ASP A 3 -1.74 14.88 -19.53
CA ASP A 3 -1.63 13.42 -19.56
C ASP A 3 -1.30 12.89 -18.17
N ALA A 4 -2.17 12.02 -17.64
CA ALA A 4 -1.82 11.15 -16.53
C ALA A 4 -0.81 10.13 -17.06
N GLN A 5 0.48 10.47 -16.94
CA GLN A 5 1.57 9.55 -17.22
C GLN A 5 1.39 8.35 -16.29
N HIS A 6 0.97 7.22 -16.86
CA HIS A 6 1.07 5.93 -16.18
C HIS A 6 2.56 5.72 -15.89
N GLU A 7 2.97 5.87 -14.63
CA GLU A 7 4.34 5.58 -14.21
C GLU A 7 4.49 4.05 -14.25
N THR A 8 5.01 3.55 -15.36
CA THR A 8 5.34 2.13 -15.53
C THR A 8 6.45 1.76 -14.55
N LEU A 9 6.34 0.56 -13.97
CA LEU A 9 7.39 0.00 -13.11
C LEU A 9 8.74 0.10 -13.83
N PRO A 10 9.76 0.75 -13.23
CA PRO A 10 11.07 0.84 -13.86
C PRO A 10 11.74 -0.53 -13.85
N ASP A 11 12.56 -0.81 -14.87
CA ASP A 11 13.33 -2.06 -14.97
C ASP A 11 14.55 -2.06 -14.03
N ASP A 12 15.10 -0.87 -13.75
CA ASP A 12 16.23 -0.62 -12.86
C ASP A 12 16.15 0.77 -12.20
N LEU A 13 17.10 1.11 -11.33
CA LEU A 13 17.16 2.41 -10.65
C LEU A 13 18.12 3.42 -11.30
N SER A 14 18.51 3.20 -12.56
CA SER A 14 19.47 4.09 -13.26
C SER A 14 18.94 5.51 -13.45
N GLY A 15 17.61 5.68 -13.50
CA GLY A 15 16.94 6.98 -13.60
C GLY A 15 16.91 7.78 -12.30
N MET A 16 17.32 7.21 -11.16
CA MET A 16 17.39 7.94 -9.90
C MET A 16 18.59 8.88 -9.87
N LEU A 17 18.36 10.11 -9.41
CA LEU A 17 19.45 11.06 -9.15
C LEU A 17 20.37 10.51 -8.06
N PRO A 18 21.68 10.82 -8.08
CA PRO A 18 22.63 10.35 -7.07
C PRO A 18 22.27 10.79 -5.65
N VAL A 19 21.63 11.93 -5.47
CA VAL A 19 21.16 12.45 -4.18
C VAL A 19 19.78 13.05 -4.38
N GLY A 20 18.90 12.90 -3.40
CA GLY A 20 17.57 13.49 -3.47
C GLY A 20 16.80 13.50 -2.16
N MET A 21 15.75 14.33 -2.15
CA MET A 21 14.76 14.33 -1.08
C MET A 21 13.69 13.28 -1.37
N ILE A 22 13.22 12.59 -0.32
CA ILE A 22 12.15 11.60 -0.43
C ILE A 22 10.80 12.27 -0.71
N SER A 23 10.56 13.44 -0.10
CA SER A 23 9.31 14.20 -0.21
C SER A 23 9.14 14.77 -1.62
N GLY A 24 8.48 14.01 -2.50
CA GLY A 24 8.24 14.39 -3.90
C GLY A 24 8.86 13.44 -4.92
N GLY A 25 9.45 12.33 -4.47
CA GLY A 25 9.97 11.31 -5.37
C GLY A 25 8.89 10.42 -6.00
N GLY A 26 9.18 9.91 -7.20
CA GLY A 26 8.37 8.89 -7.88
C GLY A 26 8.39 7.54 -7.18
N LEU A 27 7.81 6.51 -7.83
CA LEU A 27 7.60 5.18 -7.26
C LEU A 27 8.87 4.56 -6.66
N ALA A 28 10.00 4.67 -7.37
CA ALA A 28 11.28 4.13 -6.91
C ALA A 28 11.75 4.75 -5.58
N ILE A 29 11.57 6.07 -5.43
CA ILE A 29 11.96 6.79 -4.20
C ILE A 29 11.01 6.44 -3.05
N GLN A 30 9.72 6.23 -3.34
CA GLN A 30 8.75 5.78 -2.33
C GLN A 30 9.06 4.36 -1.85
N ALA A 31 9.41 3.45 -2.77
CA ALA A 31 9.84 2.09 -2.43
C ALA A 31 11.13 2.11 -1.60
N LEU A 32 12.11 2.95 -1.97
CA LEU A 32 13.34 3.15 -1.18
C LEU A 32 13.03 3.61 0.25
N ALA A 33 12.13 4.57 0.43
CA ALA A 33 11.70 5.04 1.74
C ALA A 33 11.01 3.94 2.57
N ALA A 34 10.14 3.15 1.93
CA ALA A 34 9.44 2.04 2.57
C ALA A 34 10.41 0.95 3.05
N VAL A 35 11.41 0.60 2.23
CA VAL A 35 12.48 -0.33 2.61
C VAL A 35 13.28 0.22 3.79
N ALA A 36 13.74 1.47 3.71
CA ALA A 36 14.51 2.11 4.78
C ALA A 36 13.75 2.13 6.11
N GLN A 37 12.46 2.49 6.08
CA GLN A 37 11.60 2.53 7.27
C GLN A 37 11.43 1.15 7.89
N ARG A 38 11.23 0.12 7.06
CA ARG A 38 11.11 -1.27 7.54
C ARG A 38 12.41 -1.78 8.15
N LYS A 39 13.55 -1.49 7.51
CA LYS A 39 14.89 -1.86 8.02
C LYS A 39 15.20 -1.14 9.33
N ARG A 40 14.78 0.13 9.47
CA ARG A 40 14.98 0.86 10.72
C ARG A 40 14.14 0.30 11.86
N GLY A 41 12.89 -0.06 11.59
CA GLY A 41 11.99 -0.72 12.55
C GLY A 41 11.59 0.14 13.76
N VAL A 42 11.83 1.46 13.72
CA VAL A 42 11.50 2.39 14.81
C VAL A 42 10.16 3.08 14.47
N ALA A 43 9.20 2.97 15.40
CA ALA A 43 7.90 3.61 15.24
C ALA A 43 8.02 5.15 15.12
N GLY A 44 7.37 5.74 14.12
CA GLY A 44 7.42 7.17 13.85
C GLY A 44 8.69 7.66 13.14
N TRP A 45 9.63 6.76 12.84
CA TRP A 45 10.76 7.08 11.98
C TRP A 45 10.32 7.15 10.53
N GLU A 46 10.74 8.19 9.81
CA GLU A 46 10.50 8.34 8.37
C GLU A 46 11.79 8.79 7.67
N ALA A 47 12.00 8.28 6.45
CA ALA A 47 13.08 8.70 5.58
C ALA A 47 12.77 10.06 4.95
N PHE A 48 13.78 10.92 4.82
CA PHE A 48 13.62 12.24 4.18
C PHE A 48 14.68 12.54 3.11
N HIS A 49 15.83 11.88 3.14
CA HIS A 49 16.93 12.08 2.20
C HIS A 49 17.56 10.75 1.82
N TYR A 50 18.14 10.66 0.62
CA TYR A 50 18.96 9.53 0.21
C TYR A 50 20.19 9.99 -0.59
N GLU A 51 21.23 9.17 -0.55
CA GLU A 51 22.45 9.28 -1.34
C GLU A 51 22.79 7.92 -1.93
N LYS A 52 23.11 7.87 -3.23
CA LYS A 52 23.60 6.70 -3.93
C LYS A 52 25.09 6.57 -3.67
N VAL A 53 25.47 5.63 -2.80
CA VAL A 53 26.86 5.41 -2.39
C VAL A 53 27.67 4.63 -3.43
N ASN A 54 27.00 3.76 -4.21
CA ASN A 54 27.59 3.01 -5.31
C ASN A 54 26.49 2.58 -6.29
N ALA A 55 26.84 1.77 -7.30
CA ALA A 55 25.92 1.42 -8.38
C ALA A 55 24.59 0.78 -7.90
N GLY A 56 24.61 0.01 -6.81
CA GLY A 56 23.46 -0.77 -6.33
C GLY A 56 23.12 -0.53 -4.86
N GLU A 57 23.65 0.50 -4.22
CA GLU A 57 23.39 0.80 -2.81
C GLU A 57 23.12 2.29 -2.58
N PHE A 58 22.23 2.53 -1.63
CA PHE A 58 21.78 3.84 -1.19
C PHE A 58 21.95 3.94 0.32
N GLU A 59 22.50 5.05 0.78
CA GLU A 59 22.39 5.49 2.16
C GLU A 59 21.13 6.35 2.30
N VAL A 60 20.22 5.98 3.18
CA VAL A 60 18.97 6.70 3.42
C VAL A 60 19.01 7.34 4.80
N THR A 61 18.84 8.66 4.86
CA THR A 61 18.77 9.42 6.10
C THR A 61 17.31 9.62 6.51
N GLY A 62 17.03 9.41 7.79
CA GLY A 62 15.72 9.66 8.37
C GLY A 62 15.77 10.08 9.82
N GLY A 63 14.59 10.22 10.41
CA GLY A 63 14.43 10.59 11.80
C GLY A 63 12.98 10.49 12.26
N ILE A 64 12.73 10.82 13.52
CA ILE A 64 11.36 10.80 14.07
C ILE A 64 10.58 11.98 13.50
N ALA A 65 9.58 11.67 12.67
CA ALA A 65 8.71 12.65 12.06
C ALA A 65 7.62 13.08 13.05
N VAL A 66 7.47 14.39 13.22
CA VAL A 66 6.42 15.00 14.02
C VAL A 66 5.77 16.14 13.25
N THR A 67 4.46 16.32 13.45
CA THR A 67 3.72 17.44 12.87
C THR A 67 3.61 18.56 13.90
N ILE A 68 4.19 19.72 13.60
CA ILE A 68 4.17 20.89 14.48
C ILE A 68 3.57 22.05 13.69
N ALA A 69 2.45 22.59 14.17
CA ALA A 69 1.70 23.66 13.50
C ALA A 69 1.37 23.33 12.03
N GLY A 70 1.02 22.07 11.74
CA GLY A 70 0.68 21.61 10.39
C GLY A 70 1.88 21.35 9.46
N VAL A 71 3.11 21.59 9.93
CA VAL A 71 4.34 21.33 9.17
C VAL A 71 5.01 20.08 9.68
N ARG A 72 5.34 19.15 8.77
CA ARG A 72 6.14 17.97 9.10
C ARG A 72 7.58 18.40 9.40
N LYS A 73 8.09 18.00 10.56
CA LYS A 73 9.45 18.25 11.02
C LYS A 73 10.07 16.95 11.52
N PHE A 74 11.39 16.84 11.37
CA PHE A 74 12.17 15.76 11.94
C PHE A 74 12.84 16.28 13.20
N GLN A 75 12.57 15.64 14.33
CA GLN A 75 13.13 16.04 15.62
C GLN A 75 14.06 14.97 16.19
N GLY A 76 15.01 15.43 16.99
CA GLY A 76 15.99 14.57 17.65
C GLY A 76 17.16 14.20 16.73
N ALA A 77 17.78 13.07 17.03
CA ALA A 77 18.89 12.55 16.25
C ALA A 77 18.38 11.98 14.92
N HIS A 78 19.13 12.26 13.86
CA HIS A 78 18.97 11.61 12.57
C HIS A 78 19.98 10.48 12.45
N ASP A 79 19.64 9.48 11.67
CA ASP A 79 20.47 8.32 11.42
C ASP A 79 20.30 7.83 10.00
N THR A 80 21.22 6.95 9.59
CA THR A 80 21.27 6.42 8.23
C THR A 80 21.04 4.92 8.21
N VAL A 81 20.45 4.46 7.11
CA VAL A 81 20.20 3.05 6.83
C VAL A 81 20.64 2.75 5.41
N MET A 82 21.44 1.69 5.24
CA MET A 82 21.83 1.20 3.94
C MET A 82 20.70 0.40 3.30
N VAL A 83 20.40 0.67 2.04
CA VAL A 83 19.39 -0.02 1.24
C VAL A 83 20.00 -0.42 -0.10
N THR A 84 19.76 -1.65 -0.54
CA THR A 84 20.24 -2.13 -1.84
C THR A 84 19.20 -1.96 -2.93
N GLU A 85 19.64 -1.85 -4.18
CA GLU A 85 18.76 -1.79 -5.36
C GLU A 85 17.84 -3.02 -5.43
N ASP A 86 18.34 -4.22 -5.12
CA ASP A 86 17.53 -5.44 -5.08
C ASP A 86 16.38 -5.34 -4.08
N GLU A 87 16.60 -4.74 -2.91
CA GLU A 87 15.55 -4.54 -1.91
C GLU A 87 14.48 -3.57 -2.41
N VAL A 88 14.88 -2.47 -3.06
CA VAL A 88 13.95 -1.49 -3.65
C VAL A 88 13.15 -2.11 -4.79
N MET A 89 13.80 -2.88 -5.67
CA MET A 89 13.14 -3.56 -6.78
C MET A 89 12.18 -4.65 -6.31
N ALA A 90 12.54 -5.38 -5.24
CA ALA A 90 11.63 -6.34 -4.60
C ALA A 90 10.41 -5.63 -4.01
N GLU A 91 10.60 -4.47 -3.37
CA GLU A 91 9.51 -3.67 -2.84
C GLU A 91 8.62 -3.09 -3.93
N LEU A 92 9.20 -2.57 -5.01
CA LEU A 92 8.46 -2.08 -6.18
C LEU A 92 7.58 -3.19 -6.78
N ARG A 93 8.12 -4.41 -6.91
CA ARG A 93 7.34 -5.57 -7.38
C ARG A 93 6.25 -5.94 -6.38
N SER A 94 6.54 -5.97 -5.07
CA SER A 94 5.55 -6.34 -4.05
C SER A 94 4.36 -5.37 -4.00
N GLN A 95 4.60 -4.08 -4.22
CA GLN A 95 3.57 -3.05 -4.28
C GLN A 95 2.71 -3.11 -5.54
N HIS A 96 3.25 -3.65 -6.65
CA HIS A 96 2.55 -3.75 -7.94
C HIS A 96 2.05 -5.17 -8.26
N GLN A 97 2.40 -6.16 -7.44
CA GLN A 97 1.89 -7.51 -7.60
C GLN A 97 0.45 -7.54 -7.06
N PRO A 98 -0.57 -7.80 -7.92
CA PRO A 98 -1.90 -8.07 -7.40
C PRO A 98 -1.79 -9.26 -6.45
N ALA A 99 -2.38 -9.11 -5.25
CA ALA A 99 -2.41 -10.17 -4.25
C ALA A 99 -2.72 -11.50 -4.94
N ALA A 100 -1.83 -12.49 -4.77
CA ALA A 100 -2.05 -13.81 -5.34
C ALA A 100 -3.45 -14.29 -4.94
N PRO A 101 -4.28 -14.80 -5.87
CA PRO A 101 -5.60 -15.28 -5.54
C PRO A 101 -5.43 -16.38 -4.48
N LEU A 102 -5.92 -16.11 -3.27
CA LEU A 102 -6.02 -17.14 -2.23
C LEU A 102 -6.83 -18.31 -2.81
N PRO A 103 -6.45 -19.57 -2.52
CA PRO A 103 -7.20 -20.72 -2.99
C PRO A 103 -8.64 -20.62 -2.51
N VAL A 104 -9.56 -20.57 -3.48
CA VAL A 104 -11.02 -20.34 -3.33
C VAL A 104 -11.66 -21.25 -2.26
N MET A 105 -11.06 -22.40 -1.97
CA MET A 105 -11.54 -23.32 -0.92
C MET A 105 -11.48 -22.73 0.49
N SER A 106 -10.50 -21.87 0.81
CA SER A 106 -10.42 -21.23 2.14
C SER A 106 -11.48 -20.15 2.36
N LEU A 107 -12.06 -19.60 1.29
CA LEU A 107 -13.07 -18.54 1.34
C LEU A 107 -14.48 -19.12 1.55
N LEU A 108 -14.77 -20.30 1.02
CA LEU A 108 -16.05 -21.00 1.23
C LEU A 108 -16.21 -21.47 2.68
N GLU A 109 -15.14 -21.91 3.34
CA GLU A 109 -15.17 -22.26 4.77
C GLU A 109 -15.38 -21.02 5.66
N GLN A 110 -14.88 -19.85 5.26
CA GLN A 110 -15.14 -18.58 5.95
C GLN A 110 -16.57 -18.08 5.77
N ASP A 111 -17.19 -18.30 4.60
CA ASP A 111 -18.57 -17.88 4.34
C ASP A 111 -19.59 -18.74 5.11
N MET A 112 -19.27 -20.03 5.35
CA MET A 112 -20.06 -20.89 6.25
C MET A 112 -19.94 -20.48 7.72
N LEU A 113 -18.78 -19.99 8.16
CA LEU A 113 -18.60 -19.44 9.52
C LEU A 113 -19.23 -18.04 9.68
N ALA A 114 -19.32 -17.25 8.60
CA ALA A 114 -19.91 -15.90 8.61
C ALA A 114 -21.45 -15.91 8.65
N SER A 115 -22.07 -17.04 8.34
CA SER A 115 -23.53 -17.21 8.43
C SER A 115 -24.06 -17.22 9.87
N ASP A 116 -23.18 -17.41 10.88
CA ASP A 116 -23.54 -17.41 12.31
C ASP A 116 -23.28 -16.07 13.05
N ILE A 117 -22.72 -15.06 12.38
CA ILE A 117 -22.38 -13.76 13.00
C ILE A 117 -23.59 -12.79 12.99
N GLY A 118 -24.80 -13.33 12.95
CA GLY A 118 -26.03 -12.59 13.22
C GLY A 118 -26.39 -12.53 14.71
N GLN A 119 -25.77 -13.37 15.55
CA GLN A 119 -26.16 -13.52 16.96
C GLN A 119 -24.98 -13.83 17.89
N THR A 120 -23.93 -13.01 17.95
CA THR A 120 -23.07 -13.02 19.15
C THR A 120 -22.54 -11.65 19.48
N SER A 121 -23.24 -10.96 20.37
CA SER A 121 -22.64 -9.99 21.28
C SER A 121 -21.66 -10.76 22.17
N ASN A 122 -20.41 -10.96 21.75
CA ASN A 122 -19.39 -11.37 22.71
C ASN A 122 -17.99 -10.85 22.40
N SER A 123 -17.52 -10.10 23.38
CA SER A 123 -16.23 -9.46 23.54
C SER A 123 -15.08 -10.46 23.47
N HIS A 124 -14.19 -10.33 22.48
CA HIS A 124 -12.77 -10.64 22.62
C HIS A 124 -11.97 -9.80 21.62
N ALA A 125 -10.72 -9.49 21.99
CA ALA A 125 -9.79 -8.62 21.28
C ALA A 125 -9.29 -9.23 19.94
N GLY A 126 -10.23 -9.52 19.05
CA GLY A 126 -10.01 -9.96 17.67
C GLY A 126 -10.27 -8.82 16.71
N GLN A 127 -9.62 -8.87 15.55
CA GLN A 127 -9.74 -7.88 14.49
C GLN A 127 -11.21 -7.58 14.18
N ARG A 128 -11.57 -6.29 14.13
CA ARG A 128 -12.93 -5.84 13.82
C ARG A 128 -13.12 -5.82 12.31
N TYR A 129 -14.01 -6.67 11.80
CA TYR A 129 -14.35 -6.72 10.38
C TYR A 129 -15.61 -5.89 10.10
N LEU A 130 -15.60 -5.11 9.02
CA LEU A 130 -16.76 -4.35 8.54
C LEU A 130 -17.19 -4.90 7.17
N LYS A 131 -18.42 -5.38 7.08
CA LYS A 131 -19.04 -5.78 5.80
C LYS A 131 -19.79 -4.59 5.21
N VAL A 132 -19.42 -4.20 3.99
CA VAL A 132 -20.10 -3.13 3.24
C VAL A 132 -20.63 -3.74 1.94
N VAL A 133 -21.92 -3.53 1.66
CA VAL A 133 -22.57 -3.99 0.43
C VAL A 133 -22.94 -2.77 -0.39
N PHE A 134 -22.43 -2.69 -1.62
CA PHE A 134 -22.76 -1.63 -2.56
C PHE A 134 -23.72 -2.16 -3.62
N ALA A 135 -24.77 -1.41 -3.91
CA ALA A 135 -25.62 -1.70 -5.06
C ALA A 135 -24.85 -1.37 -6.34
N LEU A 136 -24.81 -2.32 -7.28
CA LEU A 136 -24.20 -2.09 -8.58
C LEU A 136 -25.11 -1.20 -9.44
N PRO A 137 -24.56 -0.21 -10.15
CA PRO A 137 -25.28 0.56 -11.14
C PRO A 137 -25.84 -0.34 -12.24
N GLU A 138 -26.96 0.07 -12.81
CA GLU A 138 -27.60 -0.66 -13.91
C GLU A 138 -26.83 -0.49 -15.23
N ASP A 139 -26.01 0.55 -15.36
CA ASP A 139 -25.19 0.83 -16.54
C ASP A 139 -23.87 0.04 -16.54
N GLU A 140 -23.54 -0.56 -17.69
CA GLU A 140 -22.32 -1.36 -17.88
C GLU A 140 -21.05 -0.54 -17.58
N ALA A 141 -21.02 0.73 -18.00
CA ALA A 141 -19.93 1.65 -17.73
C ALA A 141 -19.78 1.98 -16.23
N GLY A 142 -20.88 2.04 -15.47
CA GLY A 142 -20.90 2.24 -14.02
C GLY A 142 -20.42 1.01 -13.26
N ARG A 143 -20.82 -0.18 -13.70
CA ARG A 143 -20.31 -1.46 -13.18
C ARG A 143 -18.81 -1.58 -13.37
N GLN A 144 -18.30 -1.31 -14.57
CA GLN A 144 -16.87 -1.34 -14.85
C GLN A 144 -16.09 -0.32 -14.01
N ARG A 145 -16.63 0.89 -13.82
CA ARG A 145 -16.02 1.92 -12.96
C ARG A 145 -15.91 1.48 -11.49
N LEU A 146 -16.95 0.87 -10.92
CA LEU A 146 -16.90 0.37 -9.54
C LEU A 146 -15.99 -0.84 -9.40
N LEU A 147 -16.03 -1.78 -10.35
CA LEU A 147 -15.11 -2.91 -10.38
C LEU A 147 -13.65 -2.45 -10.45
N GLN A 148 -13.37 -1.44 -11.26
CA GLN A 148 -12.04 -0.83 -11.35
C GLN A 148 -11.66 -0.10 -10.05
N ALA A 149 -12.59 0.63 -9.43
CA ALA A 149 -12.37 1.31 -8.15
C ALA A 149 -12.06 0.33 -7.00
N PHE A 150 -12.82 -0.78 -6.88
CA PHE A 150 -12.58 -1.80 -5.87
C PHE A 150 -11.33 -2.64 -6.13
N ARG A 151 -10.88 -2.76 -7.38
CA ARG A 151 -9.59 -3.37 -7.72
C ARG A 151 -8.38 -2.49 -7.39
N LEU A 152 -8.56 -1.16 -7.37
CA LEU A 152 -7.46 -0.20 -7.24
C LEU A 152 -7.30 0.38 -5.83
N GLN A 153 -8.36 0.40 -5.00
CA GLN A 153 -8.29 0.96 -3.65
C GLN A 153 -8.23 -0.13 -2.58
N ALA A 154 -7.00 -0.50 -2.20
CA ALA A 154 -6.72 -1.35 -1.04
C ALA A 154 -6.87 -0.64 0.33
N SER A 155 -7.37 0.61 0.35
CA SER A 155 -7.67 1.36 1.58
C SER A 155 -8.97 2.14 1.41
N PHE A 156 -9.98 1.77 2.20
CA PHE A 156 -11.27 2.46 2.26
C PHE A 156 -11.44 3.02 3.67
N PHE A 157 -11.44 4.35 3.82
CA PHE A 157 -11.58 5.04 5.13
C PHE A 157 -10.65 4.51 6.24
N GLY A 158 -9.41 4.13 5.90
CA GLY A 158 -8.43 3.60 6.85
C GLY A 158 -8.55 2.11 7.16
N ALA A 159 -9.42 1.38 6.44
CA ALA A 159 -9.54 -0.07 6.51
C ALA A 159 -8.95 -0.74 5.27
N THR A 160 -8.21 -1.83 5.48
CA THR A 160 -7.66 -2.67 4.40
C THR A 160 -8.72 -3.62 3.88
N VAL A 161 -8.96 -3.59 2.57
CA VAL A 161 -9.90 -4.50 1.91
C VAL A 161 -9.29 -5.90 1.87
N GLN A 162 -9.93 -6.88 2.52
CA GLN A 162 -9.43 -8.26 2.57
C GLN A 162 -9.98 -9.15 1.44
N ALA A 163 -11.23 -8.93 1.02
CA ALA A 163 -11.85 -9.67 -0.07
C ALA A 163 -12.98 -8.86 -0.73
N CYS A 164 -13.18 -9.06 -2.03
CA CYS A 164 -14.30 -8.52 -2.80
C CYS A 164 -15.01 -9.68 -3.50
N SER A 165 -16.32 -9.81 -3.32
CA SER A 165 -17.15 -10.75 -4.07
C SER A 165 -18.21 -10.00 -4.88
N LEU A 166 -18.37 -10.39 -6.14
CA LEU A 166 -19.38 -9.85 -7.03
C LEU A 166 -20.58 -10.79 -7.02
N HIS A 167 -21.74 -10.28 -6.64
CA HIS A 167 -23.01 -11.01 -6.71
C HIS A 167 -23.83 -10.45 -7.87
N ASP A 168 -23.68 -11.06 -9.05
CA ASP A 168 -24.56 -10.77 -10.18
C ASP A 168 -25.90 -11.46 -9.94
N HIS A 169 -26.92 -10.68 -9.54
CA HIS A 169 -28.29 -11.13 -9.68
C HIS A 169 -28.62 -11.11 -11.17
N HIS A 170 -28.46 -12.24 -11.84
CA HIS A 170 -29.08 -12.45 -13.13
C HIS A 170 -30.57 -12.67 -12.89
N PRO A 171 -31.48 -11.77 -13.31
CA PRO A 171 -32.89 -12.12 -13.40
C PRO A 171 -33.04 -13.14 -14.54
N LEU A 172 -33.69 -14.27 -14.23
CA LEU A 172 -34.23 -15.22 -15.20
C LEU A 172 -35.34 -14.57 -16.05
#